data_AF-A0A497S9Z3-F1
#
_entry.id   AF-A0A497S9Z3-F1
#
_cell.length_a   1.000
_cell.length_b   1.000
_cell.length_c   1.000
_cell.angle_alpha   90.00
_cell.angle_beta   90.00
_cell.angle_gamma   90.00
#
_symmetry.space_group_name_H-M   'P 1'
#
loop_
_entity.id
_entity.type
_entity.pdbx_description
1 polymer ?
#
loop_
_entity_poly.entity_id
_entity_poly.type
_entity_poly.pdbx_seq_one_letter_code
_entity_poly.pdbx_strand_id
1 'polypeptide(L)'
;MPRKRKWIEERYNKLWQAFKDRKFTREEAIAVLREFEDDEDTINVILSQLRKMGWLRSEPDPTDARKSVYQLKSFAEILKISSERLTRSDIEALLKKAADLIRTRVDYKFILILLFLKRVSDKWEKEFEVAYKEALDKGLSEEEAREEAKHSVYHEFDLPEEFLWDNIRKDVNRLPERLSQALKVLAERNPELRGVIDNVDFIQFTRSTENFEILRQLIEVFSSKKLSHVSPDILGDAYEW
;
A
#
# COMPACT_ATOMS: atom_id res chain seq x y z
N MET A 1 18.63 -4.76 13.62
CA MET A 1 18.16 -3.53 12.92
C MET A 1 17.62 -2.37 13.77
N PRO A 2 17.47 -2.39 15.13
CA PRO A 2 16.81 -1.28 15.86
C PRO A 2 17.65 -0.01 16.09
N ARG A 3 19.00 -0.10 16.09
CA ARG A 3 19.88 1.08 16.33
C ARG A 3 19.80 2.16 15.24
N LYS A 4 19.54 1.79 13.97
CA LYS A 4 19.55 2.74 12.84
C LYS A 4 18.32 3.65 12.77
N ARG A 5 17.21 3.34 13.45
CA ARG A 5 16.01 4.22 13.48
C ARG A 5 16.10 5.29 14.56
N LYS A 6 16.63 4.93 15.72
CA LYS A 6 16.63 5.79 16.91
C LYS A 6 17.37 7.12 16.69
N TRP A 7 18.54 7.10 16.03
CA TRP A 7 19.29 8.33 15.76
C TRP A 7 18.59 9.25 14.74
N ILE A 8 17.91 8.71 13.72
CA ILE A 8 17.14 9.51 12.75
C ILE A 8 15.93 10.17 13.44
N GLU A 9 15.25 9.45 14.34
CA GLU A 9 14.12 9.97 15.11
C GLU A 9 14.53 11.12 16.05
N GLU A 10 15.71 11.03 16.68
CA GLU A 10 16.25 12.11 17.51
C GLU A 10 16.49 13.39 16.70
N ARG A 11 17.08 13.28 15.49
CA ARG A 11 17.29 14.45 14.61
C ARG A 11 15.97 14.99 14.06
N TYR A 12 15.03 14.12 13.70
CA TYR A 12 13.68 14.53 13.32
C TYR A 12 13.03 15.35 14.44
N ASN A 13 13.07 14.87 15.69
CA ASN A 13 12.48 15.57 16.82
C ASN A 13 13.11 16.95 17.03
N LYS A 14 14.44 17.06 16.86
CA LYS A 14 15.11 18.34 16.96
C LYS A 14 14.71 19.32 15.86
N LEU A 15 14.70 18.86 14.61
CA LEU A 15 14.23 19.68 13.48
C LEU A 15 12.75 20.07 13.67
N TRP A 16 11.91 19.16 14.20
CA TRP A 16 10.50 19.43 14.46
C TRP A 16 10.30 20.48 15.56
N GLN A 17 11.12 20.47 16.62
CA GLN A 17 11.10 21.52 17.64
C GLN A 17 11.43 22.90 17.07
N ALA A 18 12.37 22.97 16.12
CA ALA A 18 12.81 24.22 15.51
C ALA A 18 11.84 24.75 14.45
N PHE A 19 11.41 23.88 13.53
CA PHE A 19 10.69 24.30 12.32
C PHE A 19 9.21 23.92 12.33
N LYS A 20 8.82 22.85 13.04
CA LYS A 20 7.48 22.26 12.95
C LYS A 20 7.08 22.03 11.49
N ASP A 21 5.96 22.59 11.05
CA ASP A 21 5.42 22.56 9.69
C ASP A 21 5.96 23.70 8.81
N ARG A 22 6.87 24.54 9.30
CA ARG A 22 7.48 25.61 8.49
C ARG A 22 8.52 25.05 7.53
N LYS A 23 8.66 25.74 6.40
CA LYS A 23 9.71 25.48 5.41
C LYS A 23 11.08 25.92 5.96
N PHE A 24 12.12 25.14 5.66
CA PHE A 24 13.51 25.43 6.05
C PHE A 24 14.52 24.99 4.98
N THR A 25 15.70 25.58 4.98
CA THR A 25 16.79 25.27 4.05
C THR A 25 17.76 24.23 4.61
N ARG A 26 18.65 23.73 3.75
CA ARG A 26 19.74 22.84 4.17
C ARG A 26 20.62 23.50 5.23
N GLU A 27 20.96 24.77 5.04
CA GLU A 27 21.84 25.53 5.94
C GLU A 27 21.19 25.70 7.33
N GLU A 28 19.87 25.94 7.36
CA GLU A 28 19.11 26.00 8.60
C GLU A 28 19.05 24.65 9.32
N ALA A 29 18.91 23.55 8.57
CA ALA A 29 18.97 22.20 9.13
C ALA A 29 20.34 21.91 9.77
N ILE A 30 21.43 22.32 9.11
CA ILE A 30 22.80 22.16 9.63
C ILE A 30 22.97 22.96 10.92
N ALA A 31 22.49 24.21 10.96
CA ALA A 31 22.58 25.04 12.16
C ALA A 31 21.85 24.40 13.36
N VAL A 32 20.68 23.81 13.13
CA VAL A 32 19.87 23.17 14.19
C VAL A 32 20.46 21.84 14.65
N LEU A 33 21.03 21.04 13.74
CA LEU A 33 21.58 19.72 14.06
C LEU A 33 23.03 19.75 14.55
N ARG A 34 23.68 20.92 14.57
CA ARG A 34 25.07 21.07 15.03
C ARG A 34 25.35 20.50 16.42
N GLU A 35 24.34 20.48 17.31
CA GLU A 35 24.46 19.92 18.66
C GLU A 35 24.70 18.41 18.70
N PHE A 36 24.39 17.70 17.61
CA PHE A 36 24.63 16.26 17.50
C PHE A 36 26.03 15.93 16.99
N GLU A 37 26.86 16.94 16.73
CA GLU A 37 28.20 16.80 16.13
C GLU A 37 28.18 16.07 14.77
N ASP A 38 27.03 16.05 14.09
CA ASP A 38 26.88 15.48 12.76
C ASP A 38 27.57 16.39 11.73
N ASP A 39 28.38 15.81 10.86
CA ASP A 39 28.97 16.51 9.73
C ASP A 39 27.93 16.78 8.61
N GLU A 40 28.30 17.60 7.64
CA GLU A 40 27.43 17.99 6.53
C GLU A 40 26.95 16.82 5.65
N ASP A 41 27.78 15.79 5.47
CA ASP A 41 27.41 14.60 4.70
C ASP A 41 26.42 13.73 5.48
N THR A 42 26.64 13.59 6.78
CA THR A 42 25.71 12.93 7.70
C THR A 42 24.34 13.62 7.69
N ILE A 43 24.30 14.94 7.68
CA ILE A 43 23.05 15.72 7.59
C ILE A 43 22.35 15.51 6.23
N ASN A 44 23.11 15.46 5.14
CA ASN A 44 22.57 15.12 3.82
C ASN A 44 21.92 13.73 3.81
N VAL A 45 22.57 12.76 4.44
CA VAL A 45 22.03 11.41 4.62
C VAL A 45 20.73 11.46 5.44
N ILE A 46 20.70 12.20 6.56
CA ILE A 46 19.50 12.35 7.41
C ILE A 46 18.34 12.91 6.60
N LEU A 47 18.52 14.04 5.92
CA LEU A 47 17.46 14.66 5.11
C LEU A 47 16.98 13.72 4.00
N SER A 48 17.90 12.99 3.36
CA SER A 48 17.52 11.99 2.36
C SER A 48 16.76 10.81 2.97
N GLN A 49 17.11 10.36 4.17
CA GLN A 49 16.40 9.25 4.84
C GLN A 49 15.00 9.69 5.27
N LEU A 50 14.86 10.87 5.88
CA LEU A 50 13.55 11.43 6.26
C LEU A 50 12.63 11.58 5.04
N ARG A 51 13.18 11.99 3.89
CA ARG A 51 12.45 12.02 2.62
C ARG A 51 12.03 10.63 2.15
N LYS A 52 12.93 9.63 2.18
CA LYS A 52 12.61 8.24 1.81
C LYS A 52 11.54 7.62 2.72
N MET A 53 11.57 7.96 4.01
CA MET A 53 10.57 7.55 5.01
C MET A 53 9.25 8.29 4.84
N GLY A 54 9.21 9.35 4.02
CA GLY A 54 8.03 10.16 3.78
C GLY A 54 7.73 11.16 4.90
N TRP A 55 8.66 11.37 5.84
CA TRP A 55 8.54 12.28 6.99
C TRP A 55 8.95 13.72 6.62
N LEU A 56 9.56 13.91 5.46
CA LEU A 56 10.05 15.19 4.94
C LEU A 56 9.63 15.35 3.47
N ARG A 57 9.11 16.54 3.12
CA ARG A 57 8.90 16.99 1.74
C ARG A 57 10.09 17.86 1.31
N SER A 58 10.40 17.84 0.02
CA SER A 58 11.49 18.61 -0.57
C SER A 58 10.98 19.20 -1.88
N GLU A 59 11.12 20.51 -2.02
CA GLU A 59 10.72 21.27 -3.21
C GLU A 59 11.91 22.14 -3.66
N PRO A 60 12.03 22.48 -4.96
CA PRO A 60 13.02 23.46 -5.40
C PRO A 60 12.80 24.81 -4.71
N ASP A 61 13.88 25.51 -4.37
CA ASP A 61 13.78 26.86 -3.83
C ASP A 61 13.24 27.82 -4.91
N PRO A 62 12.21 28.65 -4.59
CA PRO A 62 11.64 29.60 -5.55
C PRO A 62 12.62 30.65 -6.08
N THR A 63 13.71 30.90 -5.36
CA THR A 63 14.73 31.91 -5.68
C THR A 63 16.00 31.33 -6.32
N ASP A 64 16.35 30.07 -6.03
CA ASP A 64 17.44 29.35 -6.69
C ASP A 64 17.08 27.87 -6.85
N ALA A 65 16.68 27.46 -8.06
CA ALA A 65 16.26 26.09 -8.35
C ALA A 65 17.34 25.01 -8.08
N ARG A 66 18.61 25.40 -7.85
CA ARG A 66 19.68 24.47 -7.43
C ARG A 66 19.62 24.14 -5.95
N LYS A 67 18.86 24.90 -5.17
CA LYS A 67 18.64 24.69 -3.74
C LYS A 67 17.30 24.00 -3.52
N SER A 68 17.19 23.30 -2.39
CA SER A 68 15.96 22.65 -1.96
C SER A 68 15.46 23.29 -0.68
N VAL A 69 14.15 23.48 -0.60
CA VAL A 69 13.43 23.85 0.60
C VAL A 69 12.71 22.62 1.13
N TYR A 70 12.84 22.39 2.43
CA TYR A 70 12.31 21.23 3.10
C TYR A 70 11.14 21.59 4.01
N GLN A 71 10.22 20.66 4.20
CA GLN A 71 9.11 20.80 5.14
C GLN A 71 8.86 19.45 5.84
N LEU A 72 8.88 19.43 7.17
CA LEU A 72 8.58 18.22 7.93
C LEU A 72 7.07 17.95 7.90
N LYS A 73 6.71 16.68 7.90
CA LYS A 73 5.33 16.25 8.14
C LYS A 73 5.11 16.08 9.64
N SER A 74 3.93 16.47 10.11
CA SER A 74 3.55 16.33 11.52
C SER A 74 3.51 14.88 11.99
N PHE A 75 3.58 14.68 13.31
CA PHE A 75 3.42 13.35 13.89
C PHE A 75 2.09 12.70 13.51
N ALA A 76 1.01 13.48 13.39
CA ALA A 76 -0.28 12.97 12.89
C ALA A 76 -0.20 12.50 11.42
N GLU A 77 0.47 13.26 10.55
CA GLU A 77 0.73 12.85 9.16
C GLU A 77 1.66 11.63 9.07
N ILE A 78 2.71 11.58 9.90
CA ILE A 78 3.65 10.45 9.95
C ILE A 78 2.96 9.19 10.46
N LEU A 79 2.15 9.30 11.52
CA LEU A 79 1.34 8.19 12.02
C LEU A 79 0.35 7.71 10.97
N LYS A 80 -0.29 8.62 10.24
CA LYS A 80 -1.15 8.27 9.11
C LYS A 80 -0.36 7.49 8.05
N ILE A 81 0.80 7.99 7.60
CA ILE A 81 1.68 7.30 6.64
C ILE A 81 2.17 5.95 7.16
N SER A 82 2.51 5.86 8.44
CA SER A 82 3.00 4.62 9.07
C SER A 82 1.88 3.62 9.30
N SER A 83 0.64 4.07 9.52
CA SER A 83 -0.54 3.23 9.58
C SER A 83 -1.00 2.77 8.18
N GLU A 84 -0.65 3.55 7.14
CA GLU A 84 -0.95 3.25 5.73
C GLU A 84 0.11 2.31 5.10
N ARG A 85 1.35 2.27 5.62
CA ARG A 85 2.41 1.37 5.13
C ARG A 85 2.52 0.12 5.99
N LEU A 86 1.92 -0.98 5.54
CA LEU A 86 2.16 -2.30 6.11
C LEU A 86 3.64 -2.69 6.06
N THR A 87 4.13 -3.28 7.14
CA THR A 87 5.48 -3.84 7.20
C THR A 87 5.49 -5.29 6.71
N ARG A 88 6.67 -5.82 6.37
CA ARG A 88 6.83 -7.27 6.05
C ARG A 88 6.27 -8.15 7.17
N SER A 89 6.56 -7.81 8.43
CA SER A 89 6.05 -8.54 9.59
C SER A 89 4.52 -8.50 9.71
N ASP A 90 3.86 -7.45 9.25
CA ASP A 90 2.39 -7.40 9.26
C ASP A 90 1.80 -8.38 8.23
N ILE A 91 2.45 -8.51 7.07
CA ILE A 91 2.03 -9.44 6.01
C ILE A 91 2.34 -10.88 6.42
N GLU A 92 3.52 -11.15 6.98
CA GLU A 92 3.86 -12.45 7.57
C GLU A 92 2.84 -12.85 8.65
N ALA A 93 2.41 -11.91 9.50
CA ALA A 93 1.39 -12.17 10.50
C ALA A 93 0.00 -12.46 9.88
N LEU A 94 -0.38 -11.78 8.80
CA LEU A 94 -1.62 -12.09 8.06
C LEU A 94 -1.57 -13.48 7.43
N LEU A 95 -0.47 -13.79 6.75
CA LEU A 95 -0.24 -15.09 6.11
C LEU A 95 -0.20 -16.22 7.13
N LYS A 96 0.43 -16.01 8.29
CA LYS A 96 0.43 -16.99 9.38
C LYS A 96 -0.97 -17.26 9.90
N LYS A 97 -1.77 -16.21 10.14
CA LYS A 97 -3.18 -16.38 10.53
C LYS A 97 -3.97 -17.16 9.48
N ALA A 98 -3.76 -16.86 8.19
CA ALA A 98 -4.40 -17.59 7.10
C ALA A 98 -3.94 -19.06 7.03
N ALA A 99 -2.64 -19.33 7.22
CA ALA A 99 -2.07 -20.68 7.26
C ALA A 99 -2.65 -21.50 8.42
N ASP A 100 -2.80 -20.88 9.60
CA ASP A 100 -3.41 -21.49 10.78
C ASP A 100 -4.89 -21.86 10.57
N LEU A 101 -5.59 -21.20 9.65
CA LEU A 101 -6.98 -21.51 9.28
C LEU A 101 -7.05 -22.75 8.38
N ILE A 102 -6.16 -22.86 7.40
CA ILE A 102 -6.18 -23.99 6.45
C ILE A 102 -5.63 -25.29 7.05
N ARG A 103 -4.77 -25.21 8.09
CA ARG A 103 -4.16 -26.35 8.83
C ARG A 103 -3.77 -27.55 7.93
N THR A 104 -3.08 -27.27 6.82
CA THR A 104 -2.64 -28.24 5.78
C THR A 104 -3.74 -29.04 5.06
N ARG A 105 -5.03 -28.73 5.28
CA ARG A 105 -6.17 -29.38 4.60
C ARG A 105 -6.42 -28.84 3.20
N VAL A 106 -5.91 -27.64 2.94
CA VAL A 106 -6.15 -26.87 1.71
C VAL A 106 -4.81 -26.44 1.13
N ASP A 107 -4.74 -26.42 -0.18
CA ASP A 107 -3.59 -25.93 -0.94
C ASP A 107 -3.30 -24.45 -0.60
N TYR A 108 -2.05 -24.13 -0.32
CA TYR A 108 -1.61 -22.79 0.06
C TYR A 108 -1.93 -21.75 -1.03
N LYS A 109 -2.05 -22.16 -2.30
CA LYS A 109 -2.38 -21.25 -3.41
C LYS A 109 -3.65 -20.43 -3.18
N PHE A 110 -4.64 -20.94 -2.44
CA PHE A 110 -5.88 -20.20 -2.18
C PHE A 110 -5.63 -18.96 -1.32
N ILE A 111 -4.72 -19.05 -0.34
CA ILE A 111 -4.27 -17.92 0.48
C ILE A 111 -3.60 -16.88 -0.40
N LEU A 112 -2.72 -17.34 -1.29
CA LEU A 112 -1.91 -16.47 -2.15
C LEU A 112 -2.76 -15.72 -3.17
N ILE A 113 -3.71 -16.42 -3.79
CA ILE A 113 -4.62 -15.84 -4.77
C ILE A 113 -5.57 -14.83 -4.13
N LEU A 114 -6.08 -15.11 -2.92
CA LEU A 114 -6.89 -14.14 -2.17
C LEU A 114 -6.08 -12.91 -1.76
N LEU A 115 -4.85 -13.11 -1.28
CA LEU A 115 -3.95 -12.00 -0.92
C LEU A 115 -3.63 -11.13 -2.14
N PHE A 116 -3.33 -11.76 -3.28
CA PHE A 116 -3.09 -11.07 -4.55
C PHE A 116 -4.31 -10.26 -4.98
N LEU A 117 -5.49 -10.88 -5.06
CA LEU A 117 -6.73 -10.20 -5.44
C LEU A 117 -7.05 -9.03 -4.50
N LYS A 118 -6.84 -9.21 -3.18
CA LYS A 118 -7.00 -8.13 -2.20
C LYS A 118 -6.06 -6.96 -2.48
N ARG A 119 -4.77 -7.23 -2.76
CA ARG A 119 -3.79 -6.19 -3.09
C ARG A 119 -4.12 -5.47 -4.38
N VAL A 120 -4.52 -6.20 -5.43
CA VAL A 120 -4.98 -5.61 -6.69
C VAL A 120 -6.15 -4.66 -6.44
N SER A 121 -7.17 -5.12 -5.71
CA SER A 121 -8.33 -4.28 -5.40
C SER A 121 -7.97 -3.04 -4.58
N ASP A 122 -7.18 -3.17 -3.52
CA ASP A 122 -6.83 -2.02 -2.68
C ASP A 122 -5.93 -1.02 -3.42
N LYS A 123 -5.06 -1.52 -4.30
CA LYS A 123 -4.22 -0.66 -5.14
C LYS A 123 -5.07 0.06 -6.19
N TRP A 124 -6.02 -0.63 -6.82
CA TRP A 124 -6.97 -0.03 -7.75
C TRP A 124 -7.74 1.13 -7.11
N GLU A 125 -8.27 0.94 -5.89
CA GLU A 125 -8.96 2.01 -5.15
C GLU A 125 -8.03 3.21 -4.92
N LYS A 126 -6.76 2.94 -4.63
CA LYS A 126 -5.79 4.02 -4.40
C LYS A 126 -5.45 4.78 -5.68
N GLU A 127 -5.29 4.07 -6.78
CA GLU A 127 -5.05 4.65 -8.11
C GLU A 127 -6.24 5.47 -8.58
N PHE A 128 -7.46 4.96 -8.37
CA PHE A 128 -8.70 5.69 -8.60
C PHE A 128 -8.75 7.00 -7.82
N GLU A 129 -8.45 6.99 -6.51
CA GLU A 129 -8.42 8.21 -5.70
C GLU A 129 -7.44 9.26 -6.22
N VAL A 130 -6.30 8.81 -6.77
CA VAL A 130 -5.27 9.70 -7.33
C VAL A 130 -5.75 10.28 -8.65
N ALA A 131 -6.18 9.43 -9.59
CA ALA A 131 -6.68 9.86 -10.90
C ALA A 131 -7.89 10.79 -10.77
N TYR A 132 -8.81 10.48 -9.83
CA TYR A 132 -9.96 11.31 -9.54
C TYR A 132 -9.57 12.72 -9.10
N LYS A 133 -8.61 12.85 -8.18
CA LYS A 133 -8.12 14.16 -7.72
C LYS A 133 -7.42 14.92 -8.84
N GLU A 134 -6.59 14.25 -9.62
CA GLU A 134 -5.92 14.86 -10.77
C GLU A 134 -6.91 15.35 -11.83
N ALA A 135 -8.01 14.63 -12.05
CA ALA A 135 -9.09 15.03 -12.95
C ALA A 135 -9.85 16.27 -12.42
N LEU A 136 -10.16 16.30 -11.13
CA LEU A 136 -10.76 17.48 -10.48
C LEU A 136 -9.83 18.70 -10.58
N ASP A 137 -8.53 18.53 -10.34
CA ASP A 137 -7.54 19.61 -10.43
C ASP A 137 -7.40 20.16 -11.86
N LYS A 138 -7.73 19.35 -12.88
CA LYS A 138 -7.82 19.76 -14.29
C LYS A 138 -9.14 20.46 -14.65
N GLY A 139 -10.06 20.58 -13.69
CA GLY A 139 -11.32 21.32 -13.85
C GLY A 139 -12.50 20.49 -14.35
N LEU A 140 -12.42 19.15 -14.33
CA LEU A 140 -13.56 18.28 -14.62
C LEU A 140 -14.61 18.37 -13.49
N SER A 141 -15.88 18.17 -13.84
CA SER A 141 -16.94 17.96 -12.83
C SER A 141 -16.70 16.69 -12.01
N GLU A 142 -17.39 16.52 -10.87
CA GLU A 142 -17.26 15.30 -10.06
C GLU A 142 -17.66 14.04 -10.84
N GLU A 143 -18.71 14.11 -11.67
CA GLU A 143 -19.16 13.01 -12.50
C GLU A 143 -18.15 12.67 -13.59
N GLU A 144 -17.64 13.66 -14.31
CA GLU A 144 -16.64 13.47 -15.37
C GLU A 144 -15.32 12.95 -14.78
N ALA A 145 -14.89 13.49 -13.64
CA ALA A 145 -13.68 13.05 -12.96
C ALA A 145 -13.80 11.59 -12.47
N ARG A 146 -14.99 11.16 -12.03
CA ARG A 146 -15.23 9.76 -11.64
C ARG A 146 -15.13 8.83 -12.85
N GLU A 147 -15.74 9.18 -13.97
CA GLU A 147 -15.66 8.35 -15.18
C GLU A 147 -14.24 8.30 -15.74
N GLU A 148 -13.55 9.45 -15.78
CA GLU A 148 -12.13 9.54 -16.16
C GLU A 148 -11.25 8.63 -15.28
N ALA A 149 -11.44 8.67 -13.97
CA ALA A 149 -10.64 7.92 -13.02
C ALA A 149 -10.81 6.40 -13.08
N LYS A 150 -11.84 5.88 -13.78
CA LYS A 150 -12.06 4.44 -14.00
C LYS A 150 -11.27 3.88 -15.18
N HIS A 151 -10.70 4.75 -16.03
CA HIS A 151 -10.00 4.30 -17.21
C HIS A 151 -8.77 3.45 -16.84
N SER A 152 -8.62 2.30 -17.49
CA SER A 152 -7.57 1.31 -17.21
C SER A 152 -6.14 1.87 -17.32
N VAL A 153 -5.93 2.97 -18.05
CA VAL A 153 -4.64 3.66 -18.16
C VAL A 153 -4.07 4.13 -16.82
N TYR A 154 -4.94 4.37 -15.82
CA TYR A 154 -4.54 4.82 -14.49
C TYR A 154 -4.25 3.67 -13.52
N HIS A 155 -4.51 2.43 -13.93
CA HIS A 155 -4.49 1.27 -13.03
C HIS A 155 -3.40 0.27 -13.42
N GLU A 156 -2.74 -0.34 -12.42
CA GLU A 156 -1.76 -1.41 -12.67
C GLU A 156 -2.42 -2.61 -13.35
N PHE A 157 -3.66 -2.92 -12.96
CA PHE A 157 -4.46 -4.01 -13.53
C PHE A 157 -5.85 -3.51 -13.91
N ASP A 158 -6.35 -3.98 -15.05
CA ASP A 158 -7.73 -3.76 -15.47
C ASP A 158 -8.66 -4.73 -14.73
N LEU A 159 -9.26 -4.23 -13.65
CA LEU A 159 -10.23 -4.93 -12.82
C LEU A 159 -11.54 -4.11 -12.78
N PRO A 160 -12.68 -4.67 -13.23
CA PRO A 160 -13.97 -3.98 -13.09
C PRO A 160 -14.34 -3.71 -11.64
N GLU A 161 -15.00 -2.58 -11.39
CA GLU A 161 -15.43 -2.15 -10.06
C GLU A 161 -16.26 -3.21 -9.31
N GLU A 162 -17.13 -3.95 -10.01
CA GLU A 162 -17.94 -5.00 -9.41
C GLU A 162 -17.13 -6.15 -8.77
N PHE A 163 -15.86 -6.29 -9.17
CA PHE A 163 -14.91 -7.28 -8.67
C PHE A 163 -13.87 -6.67 -7.71
N LEU A 164 -14.05 -5.42 -7.29
CA LEU A 164 -13.32 -4.92 -6.13
C LEU A 164 -13.69 -5.75 -4.89
N TRP A 165 -12.72 -5.94 -4.01
CA TRP A 165 -12.78 -6.80 -2.84
C TRP A 165 -14.03 -6.56 -1.99
N ASP A 166 -14.32 -5.28 -1.70
CA ASP A 166 -15.46 -4.90 -0.90
C ASP A 166 -16.79 -5.11 -1.64
N ASN A 167 -16.80 -5.09 -2.98
CA ASN A 167 -17.97 -5.42 -3.80
C ASN A 167 -18.20 -6.93 -3.93
N ILE A 168 -17.13 -7.73 -3.99
CA ILE A 168 -17.22 -9.20 -4.00
C ILE A 168 -17.87 -9.72 -2.73
N ARG A 169 -17.46 -9.21 -1.57
CA ARG A 169 -17.91 -9.71 -0.26
C ARG A 169 -19.29 -9.23 0.19
N LYS A 170 -19.97 -8.36 -0.57
CA LYS A 170 -21.33 -7.89 -0.24
C LYS A 170 -22.34 -9.02 -0.14
N ASP A 171 -22.21 -10.03 -1.01
CA ASP A 171 -23.03 -11.23 -0.99
C ASP A 171 -22.18 -12.43 -0.59
N VAL A 172 -22.26 -12.79 0.70
CA VAL A 172 -21.47 -13.88 1.27
C VAL A 172 -21.86 -15.24 0.69
N ASN A 173 -23.12 -15.42 0.27
CA ASN A 173 -23.59 -16.70 -0.29
C ASN A 173 -23.03 -16.93 -1.70
N ARG A 174 -22.81 -15.85 -2.45
CA ARG A 174 -22.22 -15.88 -3.80
C ARG A 174 -20.72 -15.65 -3.81
N LEU A 175 -20.08 -15.59 -2.64
CA LEU A 175 -18.66 -15.32 -2.51
C LEU A 175 -17.77 -16.24 -3.39
N PRO A 176 -17.97 -17.58 -3.43
CA PRO A 176 -17.15 -18.46 -4.27
C PRO A 176 -17.32 -18.19 -5.77
N GLU A 177 -18.56 -17.94 -6.20
CA GLU A 177 -18.90 -17.61 -7.58
C GLU A 177 -18.24 -16.30 -7.99
N ARG A 178 -18.42 -15.24 -7.19
CA ARG A 178 -17.87 -13.91 -7.46
C ARG A 178 -16.34 -13.89 -7.47
N LEU A 179 -15.69 -14.62 -6.58
CA LEU A 179 -14.22 -14.72 -6.57
C LEU A 179 -13.71 -15.43 -7.83
N SER A 180 -14.32 -16.56 -8.21
CA SER A 180 -13.91 -17.29 -9.42
C SER A 180 -14.12 -16.44 -10.67
N GLN A 181 -15.25 -15.72 -10.74
CA GLN A 181 -15.54 -14.79 -11.82
C GLN A 181 -14.54 -13.62 -11.86
N ALA A 182 -14.21 -13.05 -10.70
CA ALA A 182 -13.23 -11.96 -10.59
C ALA A 182 -11.86 -12.37 -11.14
N LEU A 183 -11.36 -13.56 -10.75
CA LEU A 183 -10.06 -14.05 -11.22
C LEU A 183 -10.06 -14.31 -12.73
N LYS A 184 -11.13 -14.88 -13.26
CA LYS A 184 -11.27 -15.11 -14.69
C LYS A 184 -11.27 -13.79 -15.48
N VAL A 185 -12.08 -12.82 -15.06
CA VAL A 185 -12.13 -11.51 -15.71
C VAL A 185 -10.80 -10.77 -15.60
N LEU A 186 -10.17 -10.83 -14.43
CA LEU A 186 -8.84 -10.25 -14.21
C LEU A 186 -7.81 -10.87 -15.16
N ALA A 187 -7.76 -12.20 -15.31
CA ALA A 187 -6.85 -12.86 -16.26
C ALA A 187 -7.21 -12.58 -17.73
N GLU A 188 -8.49 -12.47 -18.08
CA GLU A 188 -8.93 -12.15 -19.44
C GLU A 188 -8.44 -10.75 -19.88
N ARG A 189 -8.54 -9.77 -18.99
CA ARG A 189 -8.17 -8.37 -19.24
C ARG A 189 -6.68 -8.07 -19.06
N ASN A 190 -5.95 -8.92 -18.34
CA ASN A 190 -4.53 -8.75 -18.04
C ASN A 190 -3.77 -10.01 -18.51
N PRO A 191 -3.32 -10.06 -19.78
CA PRO A 191 -2.77 -11.26 -20.41
C PRO A 191 -1.61 -11.93 -19.64
N GLU A 192 -0.83 -11.16 -18.91
CA GLU A 192 0.29 -11.62 -18.08
C GLU A 192 -0.15 -12.46 -16.86
N LEU A 193 -1.43 -12.41 -16.48
CA LEU A 193 -1.99 -13.19 -15.37
C LEU A 193 -2.66 -14.50 -15.84
N ARG A 194 -2.82 -14.71 -17.15
CA ARG A 194 -3.44 -15.92 -17.70
C ARG A 194 -2.62 -17.17 -17.38
N GLY A 195 -3.30 -18.24 -17.00
CA GLY A 195 -2.68 -19.49 -16.56
C GLY A 195 -2.04 -19.42 -15.16
N VAL A 196 -1.99 -18.25 -14.52
CA VAL A 196 -1.43 -18.08 -13.16
C VAL A 196 -2.55 -18.07 -12.14
N ILE A 197 -3.58 -17.25 -12.36
CA ILE A 197 -4.65 -17.00 -11.37
C ILE A 197 -6.00 -17.64 -11.73
N ASP A 198 -6.22 -17.93 -13.01
CA ASP A 198 -7.48 -18.45 -13.56
C ASP A 198 -7.63 -19.97 -13.45
N ASN A 199 -6.58 -20.66 -12.98
CA ASN A 199 -6.60 -22.08 -12.66
C ASN A 199 -7.24 -22.39 -11.29
N VAL A 200 -7.63 -21.36 -10.53
CA VAL A 200 -8.26 -21.51 -9.21
C VAL A 200 -9.77 -21.33 -9.32
N ASP A 201 -10.51 -22.34 -8.85
CA ASP A 201 -11.97 -22.36 -8.82
C ASP A 201 -12.46 -22.43 -7.36
N PHE A 202 -13.02 -21.33 -6.86
CA PHE A 202 -13.55 -21.27 -5.51
C PHE A 202 -14.87 -22.03 -5.36
N ILE A 203 -15.66 -22.20 -6.42
CA ILE A 203 -16.90 -23.00 -6.37
C ILE A 203 -16.55 -24.46 -6.10
N GLN A 204 -15.54 -24.99 -6.79
CA GLN A 204 -15.03 -26.34 -6.55
C GLN A 204 -14.43 -26.47 -5.15
N PHE A 205 -13.64 -25.48 -4.75
CA PHE A 205 -13.03 -25.44 -3.42
C PHE A 205 -14.06 -25.50 -2.30
N THR A 206 -15.15 -24.72 -2.39
CA THR A 206 -16.18 -24.63 -1.36
C THR A 206 -17.31 -25.66 -1.50
N ARG A 207 -17.07 -26.77 -2.21
CA ARG A 207 -18.03 -27.90 -2.24
C ARG A 207 -18.28 -28.49 -0.85
N SER A 208 -17.30 -28.44 0.03
CA SER A 208 -17.49 -28.78 1.44
C SER A 208 -17.87 -27.54 2.25
N THR A 209 -18.79 -27.70 3.18
CA THR A 209 -19.17 -26.64 4.13
C THR A 209 -17.97 -26.15 4.94
N GLU A 210 -17.05 -27.05 5.29
CA GLU A 210 -15.80 -26.70 5.98
C GLU A 210 -14.95 -25.72 5.15
N ASN A 211 -14.75 -25.99 3.85
CA ASN A 211 -13.97 -25.11 2.99
C ASN A 211 -14.67 -23.77 2.74
N PHE A 212 -16.00 -23.76 2.71
CA PHE A 212 -16.77 -22.52 2.67
C PHE A 212 -16.53 -21.65 3.90
N GLU A 213 -16.53 -22.25 5.11
CA GLU A 213 -16.22 -21.52 6.35
C GLU A 213 -14.76 -21.07 6.41
N ILE A 214 -13.82 -21.88 5.91
CA ILE A 214 -12.41 -21.47 5.75
C ILE A 214 -12.31 -20.26 4.82
N LEU A 215 -12.99 -20.28 3.67
CA LEU A 215 -13.01 -19.15 2.73
C LEU A 215 -13.51 -17.88 3.40
N ARG A 216 -14.64 -17.95 4.12
CA ARG A 216 -15.18 -16.81 4.87
C ARG A 216 -14.17 -16.23 5.86
N GLN A 217 -13.51 -17.09 6.63
CA GLN A 217 -12.51 -16.66 7.60
C GLN A 217 -11.28 -16.05 6.93
N LEU A 218 -10.82 -16.59 5.80
CA LEU A 218 -9.73 -16.01 4.99
C LEU A 218 -10.10 -14.61 4.49
N ILE A 219 -11.33 -14.41 4.00
CA ILE A 219 -11.82 -13.09 3.61
C ILE A 219 -11.75 -12.11 4.79
N GLU A 220 -12.17 -12.50 5.98
CA GLU A 220 -12.09 -11.62 7.15
C GLU A 220 -10.64 -11.30 7.56
N VAL A 221 -9.74 -12.29 7.51
CA VAL A 221 -8.31 -12.07 7.80
C VAL A 221 -7.73 -11.01 6.87
N PHE A 222 -7.91 -11.16 5.55
CA PHE A 222 -7.35 -10.22 4.58
C PHE A 222 -8.09 -8.87 4.55
N SER A 223 -9.35 -8.83 4.94
CA SER A 223 -10.10 -7.59 5.07
C SER A 223 -9.66 -6.72 6.25
N SER A 224 -8.91 -7.29 7.21
CA SER A 224 -8.48 -6.55 8.40
C SER A 224 -7.45 -5.44 8.14
N LYS A 225 -6.85 -5.42 6.94
CA LYS A 225 -5.82 -4.46 6.54
C LYS A 225 -5.99 -4.04 5.08
N LYS A 226 -5.65 -2.78 4.75
CA LYS A 226 -5.51 -2.31 3.37
C LYS A 226 -4.11 -2.62 2.85
N LEU A 227 -4.02 -3.26 1.69
CA LEU A 227 -2.78 -3.72 1.06
C LEU A 227 -2.29 -2.80 -0.08
N SER A 228 -2.89 -1.62 -0.24
CA SER A 228 -2.64 -0.68 -1.35
C SER A 228 -1.17 -0.25 -1.48
N HIS A 229 -0.43 -0.22 -0.36
CA HIS A 229 0.97 0.20 -0.29
C HIS A 229 1.97 -0.95 -0.20
N VAL A 230 1.51 -2.20 -0.33
CA VAL A 230 2.38 -3.37 -0.30
C VAL A 230 3.08 -3.51 -1.66
N SER A 231 4.41 -3.51 -1.66
CA SER A 231 5.18 -3.75 -2.87
C SER A 231 5.08 -5.22 -3.31
N PRO A 232 5.16 -5.50 -4.62
CA PRO A 232 5.24 -6.87 -5.13
C PRO A 232 6.36 -7.68 -4.47
N ASP A 233 7.52 -7.07 -4.23
CA ASP A 233 8.67 -7.72 -3.58
C ASP A 233 8.34 -8.25 -2.18
N ILE A 234 7.58 -7.49 -1.38
CA ILE A 234 7.23 -7.91 -0.02
C ILE A 234 6.24 -9.10 -0.05
N LEU A 235 5.39 -9.19 -1.08
CA LEU A 235 4.57 -10.38 -1.31
C LEU A 235 5.43 -11.55 -1.77
N GLY A 236 6.34 -11.29 -2.74
CA GLY A 236 7.42 -12.16 -3.21
C GLY A 236 8.13 -12.88 -2.07
N ASP A 237 8.75 -12.09 -1.23
CA ASP A 237 9.50 -12.47 -0.03
C ASP A 237 8.68 -13.25 1.00
N ALA A 238 7.35 -13.08 1.00
CA ALA A 238 6.46 -13.78 1.90
C ALA A 238 6.00 -15.13 1.34
N TYR A 239 6.18 -15.38 0.03
CA TYR A 239 5.98 -16.69 -0.59
C TYR A 239 7.13 -17.67 -0.32
N GLU A 240 8.33 -17.17 0.02
CA GLU A 240 9.51 -18.01 0.31
C GLU A 240 9.56 -18.54 1.76
N TRP A 241 8.51 -18.32 2.55
CA TRP A 241 8.44 -18.65 3.98
C TRP A 241 7.86 -20.04 4.29
#